data_AF-A0A4Q5SQZ5-F1
#
_entry.id   AF-A0A4Q5SQZ5-F1
#
_cell.length_a   1.000
_cell.length_b   1.000
_cell.length_c   1.000
_cell.angle_alpha   90.00
_cell.angle_beta   90.00
_cell.angle_gamma   90.00
#
_symmetry.space_group_name_H-M   'P 1'
#
loop_
_entity.id
_entity.type
_entity.pdbx_description
1 polymer ?
#
loop_
_entity_poly.entity_id
_entity_poly.type
_entity_poly.pdbx_seq_one_letter_code
_entity_poly.pdbx_strand_id
1 'polypeptide(L)'
;MEALVYRLRPAACLLVPLLLLLTTNAHATPPTDTSARAVKAQLLATIDFLDAGVNSLNAVNSLLKKEAYRVKITSFNNPASSDLGFNLEQEVQVALKPMLDKARNTDPQKFSSVVSSLLGTGVQQLSGVASVQSVFPTILGLVSNLTISEKRISRSDLDSFQSTVGRYFIQFQKLQTANAQFDGNIDRLSSRMHDLQFDLRAYLLDLCDVLYPEVPRSTLRALSEEELLLRYLSRDRLAARWKTKAAPSRYPSDALKSAKDLSGNLQKLFTDYQKVYAENYQQVRSILMETRQMGKRVNLQQIDLSLKEVELLYTESRSTDALALRLGTLQERLRLLSAAEQ
;
A
#
# COMPACT_ATOMS: atom_id res chain seq x y z
N MET A 1 -24.92 16.91 24.18
CA MET A 1 -25.74 15.74 24.55
C MET A 1 -25.33 14.62 23.61
N GLU A 2 -24.34 13.84 24.02
CA GLU A 2 -24.48 12.43 24.45
C GLU A 2 -24.47 11.49 23.23
N ALA A 3 -23.82 10.34 23.17
CA ALA A 3 -22.74 9.66 23.89
C ALA A 3 -22.41 8.46 22.97
N LEU A 4 -21.15 8.19 22.61
CA LEU A 4 -20.37 7.11 23.22
C LEU A 4 -21.13 5.77 23.34
N VAL A 5 -20.98 4.88 22.35
CA VAL A 5 -21.23 3.43 22.51
C VAL A 5 -19.94 2.67 22.24
N TYR A 6 -19.14 2.64 23.30
CA TYR A 6 -18.21 1.56 23.61
C TYR A 6 -19.00 0.25 23.78
N ARG A 7 -18.56 -0.85 23.15
CA ARG A 7 -18.91 -2.19 23.64
C ARG A 7 -17.71 -2.83 24.32
N LEU A 8 -17.73 -2.65 25.63
CA LEU A 8 -17.06 -3.46 26.65
C LEU A 8 -17.43 -4.94 26.51
N ARG A 9 -16.43 -5.82 26.62
CA ARG A 9 -16.62 -7.19 27.13
C ARG A 9 -16.25 -7.19 28.63
N PRO A 10 -16.95 -7.99 29.46
CA PRO A 10 -17.08 -7.71 30.88
C PRO A 10 -15.90 -8.20 31.70
N ALA A 11 -15.62 -7.40 32.73
CA ALA A 11 -14.93 -7.83 33.94
C ALA A 11 -15.72 -8.93 34.64
N ALA A 12 -15.05 -10.02 34.99
CA ALA A 12 -15.50 -10.95 36.03
C ALA A 12 -14.41 -10.96 37.11
N CYS A 13 -14.65 -10.15 38.15
CA CYS A 13 -13.90 -10.15 39.40
C CYS A 13 -14.66 -11.02 40.41
N LEU A 14 -13.90 -11.86 41.11
CA LEU A 14 -14.04 -12.25 42.52
C LEU A 14 -15.37 -12.85 43.00
N LEU A 15 -15.31 -14.14 43.38
CA LEU A 15 -15.84 -14.61 44.66
C LEU A 15 -15.04 -15.82 45.14
N VAL A 16 -14.44 -15.65 46.33
CA VAL A 16 -13.72 -16.64 47.14
C VAL A 16 -14.75 -17.41 48.00
N PRO A 17 -14.51 -18.69 48.34
CA PRO A 17 -14.21 -19.05 49.73
C PRO A 17 -12.98 -19.97 49.77
N LEU A 18 -11.89 -19.64 50.45
CA LEU A 18 -11.64 -19.81 51.89
C LEU A 18 -12.05 -21.19 52.42
N LEU A 19 -11.16 -22.20 52.28
CA LEU A 19 -10.85 -23.25 53.26
C LEU A 19 -10.09 -24.40 52.59
N LEU A 20 -8.79 -24.52 52.88
CA LEU A 20 -8.20 -25.62 53.65
C LEU A 20 -6.69 -25.60 53.55
N LEU A 21 -6.07 -25.42 54.72
CA LEU A 21 -4.68 -25.75 54.97
C LEU A 21 -4.42 -27.21 54.59
N LEU A 22 -3.53 -27.43 53.63
CA LEU A 22 -2.66 -28.60 53.64
C LEU A 22 -1.25 -28.13 53.33
N THR A 23 -0.42 -28.27 54.35
CA THR A 23 1.01 -28.05 54.37
C THR A 23 1.70 -28.89 53.29
N THR A 24 2.26 -28.23 52.29
CA THR A 24 3.49 -28.72 51.65
C THR A 24 4.49 -27.58 51.66
N ASN A 25 5.47 -27.67 52.56
CA ASN A 25 6.72 -26.94 52.42
C ASN A 25 7.43 -27.49 51.18
N ALA A 26 7.00 -27.06 50.00
CA ALA A 26 7.83 -27.12 48.82
C ALA A 26 8.90 -26.04 49.01
N HIS A 27 10.06 -26.46 49.51
CA HIS A 27 11.29 -25.71 49.26
C HIS A 27 11.35 -25.45 47.75
N ALA A 28 11.05 -24.21 47.36
CA ALA A 28 11.35 -23.72 46.03
C ALA A 28 12.87 -23.80 45.89
N THR A 29 13.33 -24.86 45.25
CA THR A 29 14.70 -24.97 44.80
C THR A 29 15.01 -23.73 43.98
N PRO A 30 16.13 -23.02 44.27
CA PRO A 30 16.52 -21.90 43.43
C PRO A 30 16.61 -22.41 41.98
N PRO A 31 16.13 -21.63 41.00
CA PRO A 31 16.27 -22.01 39.60
C PRO A 31 17.73 -22.34 39.37
N THR A 32 18.00 -23.58 38.94
CA THR A 32 19.35 -24.01 38.58
C THR A 32 19.93 -22.99 37.60
N ASP A 33 21.20 -22.60 37.78
CA ASP A 33 21.87 -21.56 36.97
C ASP A 33 21.66 -21.73 35.45
N THR A 34 21.44 -22.97 35.01
CA THR A 34 21.10 -23.36 33.64
C THR A 34 19.76 -22.79 33.15
N SER A 35 18.71 -22.79 33.97
CA SER A 35 17.37 -22.28 33.60
C SER A 35 17.36 -20.76 33.45
N ALA A 36 18.02 -20.04 34.37
CA ALA A 36 18.13 -18.58 34.30
C ALA A 36 18.97 -18.12 33.08
N ARG A 37 20.01 -18.88 32.70
CA ARG A 37 20.79 -18.62 31.49
C ARG A 37 19.97 -18.85 30.21
N ALA A 38 19.15 -19.91 30.17
CA ALA A 38 18.27 -20.19 29.03
C ALA A 38 17.25 -19.06 28.81
N VAL A 39 16.56 -18.62 29.88
CA VAL A 39 15.58 -17.51 29.79
C VAL A 39 16.24 -16.21 29.31
N LYS A 40 17.44 -15.89 29.82
CA LYS A 40 18.21 -14.72 29.34
C LYS A 40 18.54 -14.82 27.85
N ALA A 41 18.97 -15.99 27.38
CA ALA A 41 19.29 -16.20 25.96
C ALA A 41 18.04 -16.05 25.07
N GLN A 42 16.91 -16.60 25.49
CA GLN A 42 15.62 -16.47 24.79
C GLN A 42 15.20 -15.00 24.68
N LEU A 43 15.24 -14.25 25.79
CA LEU A 43 14.89 -12.82 25.81
C LEU A 43 15.80 -11.98 24.89
N LEU A 44 17.11 -12.25 24.85
CA LEU A 44 18.01 -11.57 23.91
C LEU A 44 17.68 -11.90 22.46
N ALA A 45 17.38 -13.17 22.16
CA ALA A 45 17.01 -13.58 20.81
C ALA A 45 15.69 -12.94 20.37
N THR A 46 14.71 -12.81 21.27
CA THR A 46 13.45 -12.10 21.01
C THR A 46 13.68 -10.63 20.68
N ILE A 47 14.60 -9.99 21.39
CA ILE A 47 14.94 -8.58 21.17
C ILE A 47 15.62 -8.36 19.84
N ASP A 48 16.61 -9.19 19.50
CA ASP A 48 17.24 -9.13 18.18
C ASP A 48 16.22 -9.33 17.06
N PHE A 49 15.25 -10.23 17.28
CA PHE A 49 14.13 -10.43 16.36
C PHE A 49 13.24 -9.18 16.25
N LEU A 50 12.86 -8.56 17.37
CA LEU A 50 12.02 -7.37 17.38
C LEU A 50 12.70 -6.16 16.72
N ASP A 51 14.01 -5.98 16.94
CA ASP A 51 14.81 -4.97 16.25
C ASP A 51 14.83 -5.20 14.72
N ALA A 52 15.08 -6.44 14.30
CA ALA A 52 14.96 -6.81 12.88
C ALA A 52 13.53 -6.60 12.34
N GLY A 53 12.51 -6.81 13.18
CA GLY A 53 11.10 -6.61 12.86
C GLY A 53 10.78 -5.13 12.60
N VAL A 54 11.17 -4.23 13.51
CA VAL A 54 11.02 -2.77 13.34
C VAL A 54 11.70 -2.31 12.05
N ASN A 55 12.96 -2.72 11.85
CA ASN A 55 13.73 -2.33 10.68
C ASN A 55 13.11 -2.81 9.36
N SER A 56 12.52 -4.01 9.37
CA SER A 56 11.86 -4.59 8.21
C SER A 56 10.52 -3.90 7.91
N LEU A 57 9.69 -3.64 8.93
CA LEU A 57 8.44 -2.90 8.78
C LEU A 57 8.67 -1.47 8.29
N ASN A 58 9.66 -0.77 8.83
CA ASN A 58 10.04 0.58 8.38
C ASN A 58 10.50 0.60 6.91
N ALA A 59 11.19 -0.46 6.46
CA ALA A 59 11.57 -0.57 5.05
C ALA A 59 10.37 -0.83 4.13
N VAL A 60 9.44 -1.73 4.51
CA VAL A 60 8.21 -1.95 3.73
C VAL A 60 7.34 -0.68 3.71
N ASN A 61 7.26 0.06 4.81
CA ASN A 61 6.53 1.33 4.86
C ASN A 61 7.14 2.37 3.90
N SER A 62 8.47 2.48 3.86
CA SER A 62 9.17 3.37 2.94
C SER A 62 8.92 3.00 1.47
N LEU A 63 8.86 1.69 1.19
CA LEU A 63 8.56 1.15 -0.12
C LEU A 63 7.13 1.47 -0.58
N LEU A 64 6.13 1.28 0.30
CA LEU A 64 4.73 1.59 0.01
C LEU A 64 4.51 3.07 -0.33
N LYS A 65 5.31 3.95 0.28
CA LYS A 65 5.34 5.39 0.05
C LYS A 65 6.15 5.83 -1.18
N LYS A 66 6.77 4.91 -1.93
CA LYS A 66 7.52 5.28 -3.14
C LYS A 66 6.53 5.68 -4.24
N GLU A 67 6.53 6.96 -4.58
CA GLU A 67 5.53 7.56 -5.47
C GLU A 67 5.93 7.61 -6.95
N ALA A 68 7.23 7.51 -7.29
CA ALA A 68 7.68 7.77 -8.67
C ALA A 68 6.96 6.92 -9.73
N TYR A 69 6.83 5.60 -9.49
CA TYR A 69 6.07 4.72 -10.38
C TYR A 69 4.58 5.09 -10.45
N ARG A 70 3.95 5.37 -9.30
CA ARG A 70 2.52 5.76 -9.20
C ARG A 70 2.23 7.04 -9.97
N VAL A 71 3.06 8.05 -9.76
CA VAL A 71 2.93 9.35 -10.43
C VAL A 71 3.00 9.16 -11.94
N LYS A 72 3.92 8.32 -12.43
CA LYS A 72 4.04 8.04 -13.87
C LYS A 72 2.82 7.30 -14.43
N ILE A 73 2.34 6.23 -13.79
CA ILE A 73 1.17 5.50 -14.30
C ILE A 73 -0.11 6.35 -14.25
N THR A 74 -0.20 7.27 -13.27
CA THR A 74 -1.32 8.21 -13.17
C THR A 74 -1.21 9.32 -14.22
N SER A 75 0.01 9.72 -14.63
CA SER A 75 0.19 10.74 -15.66
C SER A 75 -0.37 10.29 -17.02
N PHE A 76 -0.39 8.99 -17.31
CA PHE A 76 -1.02 8.45 -18.52
C PHE A 76 -2.53 8.69 -18.59
N ASN A 77 -3.20 8.94 -17.46
CA ASN A 77 -4.63 9.30 -17.46
C ASN A 77 -4.89 10.76 -17.83
N ASN A 78 -3.85 11.56 -18.10
CA ASN A 78 -4.02 12.94 -18.55
C ASN A 78 -4.35 12.98 -20.06
N PRO A 79 -5.58 13.32 -20.47
CA PRO A 79 -5.97 13.36 -21.89
C PRO A 79 -5.21 14.42 -22.71
N ALA A 80 -4.60 15.41 -22.06
CA ALA A 80 -3.74 16.40 -22.72
C ALA A 80 -2.28 15.93 -22.87
N SER A 81 -1.88 14.87 -22.17
CA SER A 81 -0.53 14.30 -22.30
C SER A 81 -0.39 13.56 -23.63
N SER A 82 0.79 13.63 -24.22
CA SER A 82 1.18 12.81 -25.37
C SER A 82 1.83 11.50 -24.95
N ASP A 83 1.93 11.19 -23.65
CA ASP A 83 2.65 10.03 -23.12
C ASP A 83 2.14 8.67 -23.63
N LEU A 84 0.87 8.60 -24.03
CA LEU A 84 0.28 7.43 -24.70
C LEU A 84 0.60 7.35 -26.20
N GLY A 85 1.45 8.24 -26.71
CA GLY A 85 1.73 8.39 -28.14
C GLY A 85 0.68 9.19 -28.90
N PHE A 86 -0.37 9.69 -28.25
CA PHE A 86 -1.35 10.57 -28.86
C PHE A 86 -1.91 11.52 -27.79
N ASN A 87 -2.47 12.63 -28.22
CA ASN A 87 -3.20 13.55 -27.36
C ASN A 87 -4.69 13.40 -27.66
N LEU A 88 -5.50 13.10 -26.63
CA LEU A 88 -6.92 12.78 -26.81
C LEU A 88 -7.70 13.99 -27.34
N GLU A 89 -7.38 15.19 -26.85
CA GLU A 89 -8.00 16.42 -27.31
C GLU A 89 -7.77 16.64 -28.80
N GLN A 90 -6.53 16.48 -29.28
CA GLN A 90 -6.20 16.59 -30.69
C GLN A 90 -6.94 15.56 -31.54
N GLU A 91 -7.00 14.29 -31.11
CA GLU A 91 -7.72 13.26 -31.87
C GLU A 91 -9.23 13.50 -31.92
N VAL A 92 -9.83 14.01 -30.84
CA VAL A 92 -11.24 14.44 -30.81
C VAL A 92 -11.46 15.60 -31.78
N GLN A 93 -10.61 16.63 -31.76
CA GLN A 93 -10.75 17.78 -32.66
C GLN A 93 -10.58 17.38 -34.13
N VAL A 94 -9.63 16.51 -34.44
CA VAL A 94 -9.44 15.99 -35.80
C VAL A 94 -10.64 15.16 -36.25
N ALA A 95 -11.25 14.37 -35.36
CA ALA A 95 -12.45 13.60 -35.66
C ALA A 95 -13.70 14.49 -35.82
N LEU A 96 -13.79 15.61 -35.10
CA LEU A 96 -14.89 16.58 -35.21
C LEU A 96 -14.84 17.39 -36.51
N LYS A 97 -13.63 17.69 -37.01
CA LYS A 97 -13.44 18.61 -38.12
C LYS A 97 -14.33 18.34 -39.35
N PRO A 98 -14.46 17.11 -39.87
CA PRO A 98 -15.32 16.83 -41.03
C PRO A 98 -16.81 17.13 -40.79
N MET A 99 -17.28 16.99 -39.55
CA MET A 99 -18.66 17.31 -39.17
C MET A 99 -18.85 18.83 -39.08
N LEU A 100 -17.89 19.53 -38.46
CA LEU A 100 -17.92 20.98 -38.32
C LEU A 100 -17.78 21.70 -39.67
N ASP A 101 -16.99 21.17 -40.60
CA ASP A 101 -16.85 21.71 -41.97
C ASP A 101 -18.18 21.61 -42.77
N LYS A 102 -19.10 20.72 -42.37
CA LYS A 102 -20.44 20.56 -42.97
C LYS A 102 -21.51 21.41 -42.28
N ALA A 103 -21.27 21.86 -41.05
CA ALA A 103 -22.22 22.63 -40.26
C ALA A 103 -22.41 24.04 -40.84
N ARG A 104 -23.65 24.54 -40.85
CA ARG A 104 -23.95 25.90 -41.33
C ARG A 104 -24.43 26.85 -40.25
N ASN A 105 -25.15 26.32 -39.27
CA ASN A 105 -25.81 27.10 -38.22
C ASN A 105 -25.03 27.04 -36.89
N THR A 106 -23.99 26.21 -36.82
CA THR A 106 -23.13 26.04 -35.67
C THR A 106 -21.79 26.74 -35.89
N ASP A 107 -21.33 27.51 -34.91
CA ASP A 107 -19.99 28.10 -34.89
C ASP A 107 -18.95 27.01 -34.56
N PRO A 108 -18.08 26.63 -35.51
CA PRO A 108 -17.10 25.55 -35.32
C PRO A 108 -16.14 25.83 -34.17
N GLN A 109 -15.71 27.09 -33.99
CA GLN A 109 -14.72 27.43 -32.98
C GLN A 109 -15.32 27.33 -31.58
N LYS A 110 -16.56 27.80 -31.39
CA LYS A 110 -17.27 27.68 -30.11
C LYS A 110 -17.54 26.22 -29.76
N PHE A 111 -18.01 25.42 -30.71
CA PHE A 111 -18.26 24.01 -30.47
C PHE A 111 -16.99 23.26 -30.08
N SER A 112 -15.90 23.46 -30.83
CA SER A 112 -14.58 22.89 -30.51
C SER A 112 -14.09 23.33 -29.13
N SER A 113 -14.25 24.60 -28.77
CA SER A 113 -13.86 25.12 -27.45
C SER A 113 -14.65 24.50 -26.30
N VAL A 114 -15.95 24.25 -26.47
CA VAL A 114 -16.76 23.55 -25.47
C VAL A 114 -16.28 22.11 -25.29
N VAL A 115 -16.00 21.40 -26.39
CA VAL A 115 -15.49 20.02 -26.32
C VAL A 115 -14.10 19.97 -25.67
N SER A 116 -13.19 20.87 -26.03
CA SER A 116 -11.89 21.01 -25.37
C SER A 116 -12.03 21.31 -23.88
N SER A 117 -12.98 22.18 -23.50
CA SER A 117 -13.25 22.49 -22.11
C SER A 117 -13.75 21.29 -21.32
N LEU A 118 -14.58 20.43 -21.91
CA LEU A 118 -15.04 19.18 -21.29
C LEU A 118 -13.90 18.17 -21.09
N LEU A 119 -13.00 18.05 -22.06
CA LEU A 119 -11.80 17.22 -21.93
C LEU A 119 -10.84 17.77 -20.87
N GLY A 120 -10.66 19.10 -20.83
CA GLY A 120 -9.80 19.79 -19.87
C GLY A 120 -10.33 19.82 -18.43
N THR A 121 -11.66 19.91 -18.23
CA THR A 121 -12.27 19.81 -16.89
C THR A 121 -12.21 18.38 -16.35
N GLY A 122 -12.20 17.36 -17.21
CA GLY A 122 -11.86 15.99 -16.82
C GLY A 122 -10.44 15.82 -16.28
N VAL A 123 -9.50 16.71 -16.63
CA VAL A 123 -8.10 16.72 -16.16
C VAL A 123 -7.98 17.33 -14.76
N GLN A 124 -8.75 18.37 -14.44
CA GLN A 124 -8.61 19.10 -13.17
C GLN A 124 -9.16 18.35 -11.94
N GLN A 125 -9.85 17.23 -12.13
CA GLN A 125 -10.40 16.39 -11.06
C GLN A 125 -9.56 15.14 -10.80
N LEU A 126 -8.27 15.16 -11.12
CA LEU A 126 -7.29 14.11 -10.78
C LEU A 126 -7.04 13.98 -9.26
N SER A 127 -7.53 14.91 -8.45
CA SER A 127 -7.59 14.78 -6.98
C SER A 127 -8.95 14.27 -6.46
N GLY A 128 -9.92 14.01 -7.33
CA GLY A 128 -11.21 13.46 -6.93
C GLY A 128 -12.28 13.50 -8.03
N VAL A 129 -12.58 12.32 -8.58
CA VAL A 129 -13.93 11.92 -9.05
C VAL A 129 -14.54 12.68 -10.26
N ALA A 130 -13.77 12.92 -11.33
CA ALA A 130 -14.34 12.74 -12.68
C ALA A 130 -13.46 11.83 -13.51
N SER A 131 -14.01 10.68 -13.88
CA SER A 131 -13.42 9.75 -14.81
C SER A 131 -13.48 10.31 -16.22
N VAL A 132 -12.42 10.08 -17.02
CA VAL A 132 -12.48 10.25 -18.48
C VAL A 132 -13.68 9.47 -19.05
N GLN A 133 -14.11 8.40 -18.37
CA GLN A 133 -15.34 7.64 -18.66
C GLN A 133 -16.64 8.48 -18.63
N SER A 134 -16.73 9.52 -17.81
CA SER A 134 -17.93 10.39 -17.72
C SER A 134 -17.99 11.42 -18.85
N VAL A 135 -16.85 11.70 -19.49
CA VAL A 135 -16.75 12.76 -20.51
C VAL A 135 -17.16 12.25 -21.90
N PHE A 136 -16.89 10.99 -22.22
CA PHE A 136 -17.23 10.44 -23.54
C PHE A 136 -18.73 10.45 -23.85
N PRO A 137 -19.64 9.98 -22.97
CA PRO A 137 -21.07 10.06 -23.22
C PRO A 137 -21.57 11.50 -23.41
N THR A 138 -21.00 12.45 -22.66
CA THR A 138 -21.30 13.88 -22.78
C THR A 138 -20.89 14.44 -24.14
N ILE A 139 -19.68 14.15 -24.59
CA ILE A 139 -19.21 14.55 -25.93
C ILE A 139 -20.07 13.89 -27.01
N LEU A 140 -20.36 12.59 -26.88
CA LEU A 140 -21.20 11.88 -27.83
C LEU A 140 -22.62 12.48 -27.90
N GLY A 141 -23.19 12.88 -26.77
CA GLY A 141 -24.46 13.60 -26.70
C GLY A 141 -24.42 14.95 -27.42
N LEU A 142 -23.36 15.74 -27.22
CA LEU A 142 -23.17 17.00 -27.94
C LEU A 142 -23.05 16.80 -29.45
N VAL A 143 -22.27 15.81 -29.88
CA VAL A 143 -22.08 15.49 -31.31
C VAL A 143 -23.35 14.90 -31.93
N SER A 144 -24.14 14.16 -31.15
CA SER A 144 -25.47 13.68 -31.56
C SER A 144 -26.44 14.84 -31.75
N ASN A 145 -26.47 15.81 -30.82
CA ASN A 145 -27.28 17.02 -30.95
C ASN A 145 -26.86 17.86 -32.16
N LEU A 146 -25.56 17.97 -32.42
CA LEU A 146 -25.02 18.61 -33.62
C LEU A 146 -25.58 17.94 -34.88
N THR A 147 -25.50 16.60 -34.95
CA THR A 147 -26.04 15.80 -36.06
C THR A 147 -27.55 16.00 -36.27
N ILE A 148 -28.33 16.13 -35.19
CA ILE A 148 -29.77 16.39 -35.26
C ILE A 148 -30.06 17.80 -35.77
N SER A 149 -29.29 18.79 -35.32
CA SER A 149 -29.49 20.21 -35.66
C SER A 149 -29.05 20.57 -37.08
N GLU A 150 -28.03 19.89 -37.60
CA GLU A 150 -27.41 20.18 -38.89
C GLU A 150 -27.80 19.12 -39.93
N LYS A 151 -28.76 19.44 -40.81
CA LYS A 151 -29.27 18.54 -41.85
C LYS A 151 -28.19 17.97 -42.80
N ARG A 152 -27.02 18.62 -42.88
CA ARG A 152 -25.90 18.24 -43.75
C ARG A 152 -24.98 17.19 -43.14
N ILE A 153 -25.07 16.98 -41.83
CA ILE A 153 -24.30 15.99 -41.10
C ILE A 153 -25.12 14.70 -41.12
N SER A 154 -24.55 13.63 -41.67
CA SER A 154 -25.26 12.35 -41.76
C SER A 154 -25.01 11.50 -40.51
N ARG A 155 -25.87 10.48 -40.32
CA ARG A 155 -25.62 9.44 -39.31
C ARG A 155 -24.26 8.76 -39.49
N SER A 156 -23.82 8.55 -40.74
CA SER A 156 -22.52 7.94 -41.01
C SER A 156 -21.35 8.80 -40.52
N ASP A 157 -21.51 10.13 -40.49
CA ASP A 157 -20.50 11.03 -39.92
C ASP A 157 -20.38 10.83 -38.40
N LEU A 158 -21.52 10.72 -37.70
CA LEU A 158 -21.57 10.41 -36.28
C LEU A 158 -20.96 9.04 -35.97
N ASP A 159 -21.31 8.00 -36.74
CA ASP A 159 -20.76 6.64 -36.57
C ASP A 159 -19.24 6.63 -36.77
N SER A 160 -18.73 7.41 -37.75
CA SER A 160 -17.29 7.56 -37.99
C SER A 160 -16.58 8.27 -36.84
N PHE A 161 -17.17 9.35 -36.32
CA PHE A 161 -16.69 10.05 -35.14
C PHE A 161 -16.61 9.09 -33.93
N GLN A 162 -17.71 8.40 -33.62
CA GLN A 162 -17.80 7.48 -32.50
C GLN A 162 -16.78 6.34 -32.62
N SER A 163 -16.63 5.76 -33.80
CA SER A 163 -15.65 4.69 -34.06
C SER A 163 -14.20 5.16 -33.91
N THR A 164 -13.89 6.37 -34.38
CA THR A 164 -12.54 6.93 -34.31
C THR A 164 -12.18 7.29 -32.87
N VAL A 165 -13.03 8.10 -32.22
CA VAL A 165 -12.77 8.63 -30.88
C VAL A 165 -12.92 7.54 -29.81
N GLY A 166 -13.87 6.63 -29.95
CA GLY A 166 -14.13 5.55 -29.00
C GLY A 166 -12.90 4.65 -28.77
N ARG A 167 -12.09 4.40 -29.81
CA ARG A 167 -10.86 3.59 -29.68
C ARG A 167 -9.84 4.23 -28.73
N TYR A 168 -9.71 5.55 -28.75
CA TYR A 168 -8.79 6.28 -27.87
C TYR A 168 -9.32 6.33 -26.43
N PHE A 169 -10.61 6.61 -26.26
CA PHE A 169 -11.25 6.63 -24.94
C PHE A 169 -11.17 5.29 -24.21
N ILE A 170 -11.27 4.17 -24.93
CA ILE A 170 -11.13 2.84 -24.34
C ILE A 170 -9.77 2.66 -23.65
N GLN A 171 -8.68 3.24 -24.19
CA GLN A 171 -7.35 3.10 -23.57
C GLN A 171 -7.27 3.86 -22.24
N PHE A 172 -7.80 5.09 -22.20
CA PHE A 172 -7.91 5.85 -20.94
C PHE A 172 -8.82 5.14 -19.93
N GLN A 173 -9.92 4.54 -20.37
CA GLN A 173 -10.81 3.78 -19.50
C GLN A 173 -10.09 2.57 -18.88
N LYS A 174 -9.29 1.84 -19.67
CA LYS A 174 -8.48 0.72 -19.18
C LYS A 174 -7.44 1.19 -18.16
N LEU A 175 -6.71 2.27 -18.44
CA LEU A 175 -5.71 2.83 -17.53
C LEU A 175 -6.33 3.30 -16.22
N GLN A 176 -7.46 4.01 -16.30
CA GLN A 176 -8.18 4.43 -15.11
C GLN A 176 -8.63 3.25 -14.25
N THR A 177 -9.13 2.18 -14.88
CA THR A 177 -9.54 0.97 -14.16
C THR A 177 -8.34 0.30 -13.50
N ALA A 178 -7.22 0.16 -14.22
CA ALA A 178 -5.98 -0.42 -13.70
C ALA A 178 -5.43 0.40 -12.51
N ASN A 179 -5.43 1.73 -12.61
CA ASN A 179 -4.94 2.62 -11.55
C ASN A 179 -5.87 2.58 -10.33
N ALA A 180 -7.19 2.62 -10.51
CA ALA A 180 -8.13 2.52 -9.39
C ALA A 180 -8.02 1.17 -8.63
N GLN A 181 -7.82 0.06 -9.37
CA GLN A 181 -7.55 -1.24 -8.77
C GLN A 181 -6.23 -1.26 -8.01
N PHE A 182 -5.19 -0.65 -8.59
CA PHE A 182 -3.89 -0.55 -7.97
C PHE A 182 -3.95 0.27 -6.67
N ASP A 183 -4.54 1.45 -6.69
CA ASP A 183 -4.71 2.30 -5.49
C ASP A 183 -5.48 1.56 -4.39
N GLY A 184 -6.60 0.92 -4.72
CA GLY A 184 -7.36 0.13 -3.74
C GLY A 184 -6.57 -1.05 -3.17
N ASN A 185 -5.68 -1.68 -3.95
CA ASN A 185 -4.79 -2.72 -3.44
C ASN A 185 -3.71 -2.16 -2.51
N ILE A 186 -3.19 -0.98 -2.82
CA ILE A 186 -2.20 -0.30 -1.98
C ILE A 186 -2.80 0.12 -0.65
N ASP A 187 -4.02 0.65 -0.65
CA ASP A 187 -4.71 1.03 0.59
C ASP A 187 -4.86 -0.19 1.50
N ARG A 188 -5.23 -1.35 0.94
CA ARG A 188 -5.29 -2.62 1.68
C ARG A 188 -3.94 -3.04 2.25
N LEU A 189 -2.86 -2.90 1.48
CA LEU A 189 -1.50 -3.20 1.95
C LEU A 189 -1.07 -2.24 3.06
N SER A 190 -1.43 -0.97 2.95
CA SER A 190 -1.14 0.07 3.94
C SER A 190 -1.89 -0.15 5.25
N SER A 191 -3.16 -0.56 5.19
CA SER A 191 -3.92 -0.95 6.38
C SER A 191 -3.30 -2.16 7.07
N ARG A 192 -2.96 -3.22 6.32
CA ARG A 192 -2.28 -4.40 6.87
C ARG A 192 -0.90 -4.09 7.46
N MET A 193 -0.18 -3.14 6.86
CA MET A 193 1.08 -2.64 7.43
C MET A 193 0.83 -2.01 8.80
N HIS A 194 -0.20 -1.16 8.92
CA HIS A 194 -0.54 -0.51 10.17
C HIS A 194 -0.94 -1.52 11.26
N ASP A 195 -1.71 -2.55 10.91
CA ASP A 195 -2.06 -3.65 11.83
C ASP A 195 -0.79 -4.37 12.34
N LEU A 196 0.17 -4.67 11.46
CA LEU A 196 1.43 -5.30 11.87
C LEU A 196 2.32 -4.40 12.72
N GLN A 197 2.32 -3.09 12.47
CA GLN A 197 2.99 -2.13 13.34
C GLN A 197 2.35 -2.12 14.73
N PHE A 198 1.02 -2.19 14.81
CA PHE A 198 0.31 -2.30 16.06
C PHE A 198 0.67 -3.59 16.83
N ASP A 199 0.68 -4.74 16.14
CA ASP A 199 1.04 -6.03 16.74
C ASP A 199 2.49 -6.04 17.25
N LEU A 200 3.44 -5.52 16.45
CA LEU A 200 4.83 -5.36 16.87
C LEU A 200 4.95 -4.50 18.12
N ARG A 201 4.24 -3.37 18.13
CA ARG A 201 4.25 -2.42 19.25
C ARG A 201 3.67 -3.06 20.50
N ALA A 202 2.57 -3.79 20.38
CA ALA A 202 1.99 -4.54 21.50
C ALA A 202 3.01 -5.53 22.08
N TYR A 203 3.70 -6.27 21.21
CA TYR A 203 4.73 -7.21 21.62
C TYR A 203 5.93 -6.53 22.33
N LEU A 204 6.40 -5.40 21.81
CA LEU A 204 7.44 -4.59 22.47
C LEU A 204 7.02 -4.12 23.87
N LEU A 205 5.77 -3.66 24.00
CA LEU A 205 5.23 -3.18 25.28
C LEU A 205 5.08 -4.32 26.30
N ASP A 206 4.58 -5.48 25.87
CA ASP A 206 4.43 -6.64 26.76
C ASP A 206 5.79 -7.15 27.25
N LEU A 207 6.80 -7.14 26.39
CA LEU A 207 8.16 -7.49 26.78
C LEU A 207 8.76 -6.45 27.75
N CYS A 208 8.50 -5.15 27.52
CA CYS A 208 8.89 -4.11 28.46
C CYS A 208 8.23 -4.30 29.84
N ASP A 209 6.93 -4.62 29.90
CA ASP A 209 6.23 -4.84 31.16
C ASP A 209 6.79 -6.04 31.94
N VAL A 210 7.17 -7.12 31.24
CA VAL A 210 7.83 -8.28 31.85
C VAL A 210 9.21 -7.92 32.42
N LEU A 211 9.99 -7.13 31.68
CA LEU A 211 11.37 -6.81 32.03
C LEU A 211 11.47 -5.64 33.02
N TYR A 212 10.56 -4.68 32.97
CA TYR A 212 10.55 -3.42 33.72
C TYR A 212 9.18 -3.17 34.39
N PRO A 213 8.74 -4.06 35.30
CA PRO A 213 7.45 -3.92 35.98
C PRO A 213 7.34 -2.65 36.84
N GLU A 214 8.46 -2.03 37.18
CA GLU A 214 8.49 -0.74 37.88
C GLU A 214 8.10 0.47 37.01
N VAL A 215 8.08 0.33 35.69
CA VAL A 215 7.77 1.42 34.76
C VAL A 215 6.28 1.36 34.40
N PRO A 216 5.50 2.44 34.62
CA PRO A 216 4.10 2.44 34.24
C PRO A 216 3.91 2.26 32.73
N ARG A 217 2.98 1.38 32.32
CA ARG A 217 2.67 1.12 30.91
C ARG A 217 2.25 2.39 30.13
N SER A 218 1.65 3.37 30.81
CA SER A 218 1.32 4.68 30.21
C SER A 218 2.57 5.43 29.73
N THR A 219 3.67 5.37 30.48
CA THR A 219 4.97 5.95 30.10
C THR A 219 5.54 5.24 28.88
N LEU A 220 5.48 3.90 28.85
CA LEU A 220 5.96 3.10 27.72
C LEU A 220 5.15 3.38 26.44
N ARG A 221 3.82 3.53 26.56
CA ARG A 221 2.93 3.85 25.43
C ARG A 221 3.20 5.21 24.79
N ALA A 222 3.85 6.14 25.49
CA ALA A 222 4.19 7.46 24.96
C ALA A 222 5.45 7.45 24.07
N LEU A 223 6.23 6.36 24.07
CA LEU A 223 7.50 6.25 23.36
C LEU A 223 7.33 5.61 21.98
N SER A 224 8.18 5.95 21.01
CA SER A 224 8.22 5.23 19.72
C SER A 224 8.75 3.80 19.87
N GLU A 225 8.55 2.96 18.86
CA GLU A 225 9.11 1.61 18.79
C GLU A 225 10.64 1.62 18.93
N GLU A 226 11.31 2.55 18.25
CA GLU A 226 12.76 2.74 18.33
C GLU A 226 13.20 3.21 19.72
N GLU A 227 12.44 4.11 20.35
CA GLU A 227 12.74 4.55 21.70
C GLU A 227 12.59 3.42 22.73
N LEU A 228 11.58 2.56 22.58
CA LEU A 228 11.41 1.37 23.40
C LEU A 228 12.62 0.42 23.25
N LEU A 229 13.04 0.17 22.01
CA LEU A 229 14.21 -0.65 21.71
C LEU A 229 15.49 -0.07 22.33
N LEU A 230 15.77 1.22 22.11
CA LEU A 230 17.01 1.85 22.54
C LEU A 230 17.07 2.03 24.06
N ARG A 231 15.98 2.51 24.68
CA ARG A 231 15.97 2.86 26.11
C ARG A 231 15.81 1.65 27.02
N TYR A 232 15.02 0.65 26.61
CA TYR A 232 14.66 -0.49 27.48
C TYR A 232 15.14 -1.84 26.97
N LEU A 233 15.07 -2.08 25.66
CA LEU A 233 15.28 -3.41 25.10
C LEU A 233 16.61 -3.57 24.36
N SER A 234 17.63 -2.76 24.60
CA SER A 234 18.95 -2.98 24.01
C SER A 234 19.77 -4.00 24.82
N ARG A 235 20.65 -4.74 24.14
CA ARG A 235 21.51 -5.75 24.76
C ARG A 235 22.30 -5.20 25.95
N ASP A 236 22.87 -4.01 25.81
CA ASP A 236 23.66 -3.35 26.87
C ASP A 236 22.81 -2.99 28.09
N ARG A 237 21.58 -2.52 27.87
CA ARG A 237 20.64 -2.19 28.95
C ARG A 237 20.24 -3.42 29.74
N LEU A 238 19.96 -4.53 29.06
CA LEU A 238 19.64 -5.78 29.72
C LEU A 238 20.84 -6.39 30.44
N ALA A 239 22.04 -6.34 29.83
CA ALA A 239 23.25 -6.79 30.48
C ALA A 239 23.53 -6.00 31.78
N ALA A 240 23.36 -4.67 31.75
CA ALA A 240 23.48 -3.83 32.93
C ALA A 240 22.39 -4.13 33.98
N ARG A 241 21.15 -4.34 33.55
CA ARG A 241 20.04 -4.70 34.43
C ARG A 241 20.29 -6.04 35.13
N TRP A 242 20.77 -7.05 34.41
CA TRP A 242 21.01 -8.37 34.98
C TRP A 242 22.16 -8.45 35.99
N LYS A 243 22.99 -7.40 36.07
CA LYS A 243 23.97 -7.23 37.17
C LYS A 243 23.31 -6.79 38.48
N THR A 244 22.18 -6.10 38.40
CA THR A 244 21.51 -5.45 39.56
C THR A 244 20.18 -6.11 39.93
N LYS A 245 19.51 -6.76 38.97
CA LYS A 245 18.23 -7.44 39.13
C LYS A 245 18.29 -8.82 38.48
N ALA A 246 17.63 -9.81 39.10
CA ALA A 246 17.48 -11.12 38.49
C ALA A 246 16.67 -11.04 37.18
N ALA A 247 16.96 -11.93 36.23
CA ALA A 247 16.12 -12.09 35.05
C ALA A 247 14.75 -12.67 35.45
N PRO A 248 13.71 -12.49 34.61
CA PRO A 248 12.44 -13.18 34.80
C PRO A 248 12.65 -14.68 34.98
N SER A 249 11.85 -15.29 35.85
CA SER A 249 11.95 -16.73 36.14
C SER A 249 11.44 -17.61 35.00
N ARG A 250 10.63 -17.05 34.10
CA ARG A 250 10.05 -17.73 32.95
C ARG A 250 10.05 -16.82 31.73
N TYR A 251 10.29 -17.43 30.58
CA TYR A 251 10.10 -16.81 29.28
C TYR A 251 8.60 -16.81 28.91
N PRO A 252 8.08 -15.74 28.26
CA PRO A 252 6.66 -15.69 27.88
C PRO A 252 6.31 -16.81 26.89
N SER A 253 5.27 -17.60 27.20
CA SER A 253 4.93 -18.82 26.46
C SER A 253 4.42 -18.58 25.03
N ASP A 254 3.96 -17.36 24.75
CA ASP A 254 3.43 -16.94 23.45
C ASP A 254 4.46 -16.21 22.58
N ALA A 255 5.65 -15.89 23.12
CA ALA A 255 6.61 -15.04 22.44
C ALA A 255 7.15 -15.63 21.12
N LEU A 256 7.49 -16.92 21.05
CA LEU A 256 7.88 -17.53 19.77
C LEU A 256 6.72 -17.57 18.77
N LYS A 257 5.49 -17.81 19.24
CA LYS A 257 4.31 -17.81 18.37
C LYS A 257 4.10 -16.42 17.77
N SER A 258 4.11 -15.37 18.60
CA SER A 258 3.99 -13.97 18.15
C SER A 258 5.10 -13.59 17.18
N ALA A 259 6.33 -14.06 17.40
CA ALA A 259 7.45 -13.84 16.47
C ALA A 259 7.23 -14.54 15.11
N LYS A 260 6.76 -15.79 15.12
CA LYS A 260 6.43 -16.53 13.88
C LYS A 260 5.30 -15.87 13.10
N ASP A 261 4.23 -15.49 13.79
CA ASP A 261 3.05 -14.85 13.19
C ASP A 261 3.44 -13.50 12.57
N LEU A 262 4.22 -12.67 13.28
CA LEU A 262 4.70 -11.38 12.80
C LEU A 262 5.62 -11.52 11.58
N SER A 263 6.60 -12.44 11.64
CA SER A 263 7.50 -12.70 10.52
C SER A 263 6.75 -13.23 9.29
N GLY A 264 5.82 -14.16 9.50
CA GLY A 264 5.02 -14.76 8.42
C GLY A 264 4.12 -13.73 7.75
N ASN A 265 3.45 -12.88 8.55
CA ASN A 265 2.59 -11.83 8.03
C ASN A 265 3.38 -10.74 7.30
N LEU A 266 4.57 -10.37 7.79
CA LEU A 266 5.43 -9.41 7.11
C LEU A 266 5.96 -9.94 5.78
N GLN A 267 6.40 -11.20 5.74
CA GLN A 267 6.83 -11.85 4.50
C GLN A 267 5.68 -11.90 3.50
N LYS A 268 4.47 -12.27 3.95
CA LYS A 268 3.27 -12.30 3.11
C LYS A 268 2.94 -10.91 2.58
N LEU A 269 3.01 -9.87 3.43
CA LEU A 269 2.76 -8.49 3.02
C LEU A 269 3.73 -8.05 1.91
N PHE A 270 5.00 -8.40 2.03
CA PHE A 270 5.98 -8.09 0.99
C PHE A 270 5.72 -8.84 -0.32
N THR A 271 5.41 -10.13 -0.26
CA THR A 271 5.02 -10.91 -1.45
C THR A 271 3.79 -10.33 -2.13
N ASP A 272 2.78 -9.93 -1.34
CA ASP A 272 1.56 -9.30 -1.86
C ASP A 272 1.87 -7.94 -2.51
N TYR A 273 2.76 -7.13 -1.92
CA TYR A 273 3.26 -5.90 -2.54
C TYR A 273 3.89 -6.17 -3.92
N GLN A 274 4.81 -7.14 -4.01
CA GLN A 274 5.48 -7.46 -5.28
C GLN A 274 4.48 -7.89 -6.34
N LYS A 275 3.50 -8.71 -5.95
CA LYS A 275 2.43 -9.17 -6.83
C LYS A 275 1.58 -8.01 -7.34
N VAL A 276 1.13 -7.11 -6.47
CA VAL A 276 0.28 -5.96 -6.83
C VAL A 276 1.00 -5.04 -7.83
N TYR A 277 2.28 -4.74 -7.61
CA TYR A 277 3.07 -3.95 -8.56
C TYR A 277 3.31 -4.67 -9.88
N ALA A 278 3.61 -5.97 -9.85
CA ALA A 278 3.82 -6.76 -11.07
C ALA A 278 2.55 -6.83 -11.92
N GLU A 279 1.39 -7.06 -11.31
CA GLU A 279 0.10 -7.11 -11.99
C GLU A 279 -0.24 -5.76 -12.63
N ASN A 280 -0.10 -4.66 -11.89
CA ASN A 280 -0.34 -3.32 -12.45
C ASN A 280 0.63 -2.99 -13.59
N TYR A 281 1.92 -3.32 -13.45
CA TYR A 281 2.90 -3.15 -14.52
C TYR A 281 2.50 -3.90 -15.79
N GLN A 282 2.08 -5.17 -15.69
CA GLN A 282 1.64 -5.93 -16.86
C GLN A 282 0.38 -5.33 -17.49
N GLN A 283 -0.57 -4.84 -16.68
CA GLN A 283 -1.77 -4.18 -17.19
C GLN A 283 -1.42 -2.90 -17.96
N VAL A 284 -0.64 -2.00 -17.37
CA VAL A 284 -0.21 -0.73 -18.01
C VAL A 284 0.58 -1.02 -19.27
N ARG A 285 1.54 -1.95 -19.22
CA ARG A 285 2.33 -2.37 -20.38
C ARG A 285 1.44 -2.93 -21.50
N SER A 286 0.45 -3.76 -21.17
CA SER A 286 -0.50 -4.28 -22.16
C SER A 286 -1.28 -3.14 -22.83
N ILE A 287 -1.77 -2.17 -22.05
CA ILE A 287 -2.52 -1.03 -22.57
C ILE A 287 -1.66 -0.17 -23.51
N LEU A 288 -0.39 0.09 -23.15
CA LEU A 288 0.56 0.80 -24.00
C LEU A 288 0.83 0.02 -25.31
N MET A 289 0.95 -1.30 -25.24
CA MET A 289 1.15 -2.16 -26.41
C MET A 289 -0.08 -2.22 -27.32
N GLU A 290 -1.29 -2.24 -26.75
CA GLU A 290 -2.53 -2.13 -27.52
C GLU A 290 -2.63 -0.76 -28.19
N THR A 291 -2.26 0.31 -27.47
CA THR A 291 -2.23 1.68 -28.01
C THR A 291 -1.26 1.79 -29.18
N ARG A 292 -0.10 1.14 -29.10
CA ARG A 292 0.87 1.03 -30.21
C ARG A 292 0.25 0.45 -31.48
N GLN A 293 -0.72 -0.44 -31.37
CA GLN A 293 -1.38 -1.10 -32.51
C GLN A 293 -2.49 -0.25 -33.14
N MET A 294 -2.83 0.92 -32.58
CA MET A 294 -3.91 1.78 -33.07
C MET A 294 -3.60 2.51 -34.39
N GLY A 295 -2.37 2.43 -34.90
CA GLY A 295 -2.04 2.81 -36.28
C GLY A 295 -1.38 4.18 -36.45
N LYS A 296 -1.54 4.78 -37.64
CA LYS A 296 -0.66 5.83 -38.20
C LYS A 296 -0.58 7.16 -37.44
N ARG A 297 -1.55 7.46 -36.56
CA ARG A 297 -1.58 8.72 -35.79
C ARG A 297 -0.90 8.63 -34.43
N VAL A 298 -0.47 7.44 -34.04
CA VAL A 298 0.23 7.21 -32.79
C VAL A 298 1.72 7.45 -32.99
N ASN A 299 2.30 8.30 -32.13
CA ASN A 299 3.72 8.50 -32.01
C ASN A 299 4.37 7.28 -31.32
N LEU A 300 4.87 6.36 -32.16
CA LEU A 300 5.52 5.12 -31.71
C LEU A 300 6.77 5.38 -30.85
N GLN A 301 7.55 6.42 -31.15
CA GLN A 301 8.72 6.77 -30.35
C GLN A 301 8.32 7.16 -28.93
N GLN A 302 7.27 7.94 -28.77
CA GLN A 302 6.79 8.34 -27.45
C GLN A 302 6.29 7.14 -26.64
N ILE A 303 5.61 6.18 -27.27
CA ILE A 303 5.21 4.93 -26.60
C ILE A 303 6.43 4.12 -26.16
N ASP A 304 7.43 3.97 -27.02
CA ASP A 304 8.65 3.22 -26.69
C ASP A 304 9.43 3.89 -25.54
N LEU A 305 9.44 5.23 -25.47
CA LEU A 305 9.99 5.98 -24.33
C LEU A 305 9.18 5.73 -23.05
N SER A 306 7.86 5.87 -23.11
CA SER A 306 6.96 5.61 -21.98
C SER A 306 7.09 4.18 -21.45
N LEU A 307 7.20 3.19 -22.33
CA LEU A 307 7.41 1.79 -21.96
C LEU A 307 8.73 1.59 -21.21
N LYS A 308 9.84 2.17 -21.72
CA LYS A 308 11.15 2.08 -21.08
C LYS A 308 11.17 2.76 -19.71
N GLU A 309 10.55 3.93 -19.59
CA GLU A 309 10.47 4.67 -18.34
C GLU A 309 9.65 3.92 -17.28
N VAL A 310 8.50 3.36 -17.67
CA VAL A 310 7.66 2.54 -16.79
C VAL A 310 8.41 1.28 -16.34
N GLU A 311 9.12 0.62 -17.25
CA GLU A 311 9.93 -0.56 -16.93
C GLU A 311 11.07 -0.24 -15.95
N LEU A 312 11.75 0.88 -16.15
CA LEU A 312 12.78 1.38 -15.23
C LEU A 312 12.19 1.64 -13.85
N LEU A 313 11.14 2.45 -13.76
CA LEU A 313 10.48 2.82 -12.49
C LEU A 313 9.89 1.60 -11.78
N TYR A 314 9.33 0.65 -12.52
CA TYR A 314 8.87 -0.63 -11.98
C TYR A 314 10.04 -1.43 -11.42
N THR A 315 11.14 -1.55 -12.17
CA THR A 315 12.33 -2.28 -11.74
C THR A 315 12.90 -1.67 -10.48
N GLU A 316 13.04 -0.34 -10.40
CA GLU A 316 13.48 0.36 -9.20
C GLU A 316 12.52 0.23 -8.01
N SER A 317 11.22 0.05 -8.26
CA SER A 317 10.21 -0.17 -7.21
C SER A 317 10.17 -1.63 -6.75
N ARG A 318 10.70 -2.54 -7.57
CA ARG A 318 10.82 -3.98 -7.28
C ARG A 318 12.18 -4.34 -6.67
N SER A 319 13.27 -3.77 -7.16
CA SER A 319 14.65 -4.02 -6.74
C SER A 319 14.94 -3.25 -5.46
N THR A 320 14.42 -3.74 -4.35
CA THR A 320 14.80 -3.22 -3.03
C THR A 320 15.62 -4.28 -2.33
N ASP A 321 16.85 -4.49 -2.80
CA ASP A 321 17.79 -5.47 -2.24
C ASP A 321 17.99 -5.26 -0.73
N ALA A 322 17.93 -4.00 -0.30
CA ALA A 322 17.95 -3.61 1.11
C ALA A 322 16.79 -4.22 1.92
N LEU A 323 15.61 -4.38 1.32
CA LEU A 323 14.45 -4.99 1.98
C LEU A 323 14.56 -6.51 2.02
N ALA A 324 14.99 -7.13 0.92
CA ALA A 324 15.25 -8.57 0.89
C ALA A 324 16.29 -8.96 1.96
N LEU A 325 17.33 -8.14 2.13
CA LEU A 325 18.33 -8.32 3.17
C LEU A 325 17.75 -8.16 4.59
N ARG A 326 16.85 -7.20 4.81
CA ARG A 326 16.16 -7.01 6.10
C ARG A 326 15.23 -8.17 6.45
N LEU A 327 14.45 -8.66 5.48
CA LEU A 327 13.60 -9.85 5.67
C LEU A 327 14.43 -11.11 5.89
N GLY A 328 15.54 -11.29 5.18
CA GLY A 328 16.49 -12.37 5.43
C GLY A 328 17.09 -12.31 6.83
N THR A 329 17.44 -11.10 7.29
CA THR A 329 17.90 -10.87 8.67
C THR A 329 16.81 -11.25 9.68
N LEU A 330 15.56 -10.82 9.46
CA LEU A 330 14.43 -11.17 10.32
C LEU A 330 14.22 -12.69 10.43
N GLN A 331 14.27 -13.40 9.29
CA GLN A 331 14.14 -14.86 9.25
C GLN A 331 15.28 -15.55 10.01
N GLU A 332 16.51 -15.07 9.86
CA GLU A 332 17.65 -15.60 10.61
C GLU A 332 17.49 -15.35 12.11
N ARG A 333 17.02 -14.17 12.54
CA ARG A 333 16.73 -13.91 13.96
C ARG A 333 15.61 -14.79 14.50
N LEU A 334 14.57 -15.05 13.71
CA LEU A 334 13.51 -15.99 14.08
C LEU A 334 14.04 -17.42 14.25
N ARG A 335 14.97 -17.84 13.38
CA ARG A 335 15.63 -19.15 13.48
C ARG A 335 16.46 -19.26 14.76
N LEU A 336 17.24 -18.23 15.09
CA LEU A 336 18.00 -18.17 16.34
C LEU A 336 17.10 -18.17 17.57
N LEU A 337 15.98 -17.44 17.53
CA LEU A 337 14.97 -17.48 18.60
C LEU A 337 14.37 -18.88 18.78
N SER A 338 14.00 -19.53 17.67
CA SER A 338 13.45 -20.89 17.70
C SER A 338 14.46 -21.90 18.27
N ALA A 339 15.76 -21.72 17.99
CA ALA A 339 16.81 -22.56 18.54
C ALA A 339 17.08 -22.30 20.03
N ALA A 340 16.77 -21.10 20.55
CA ALA A 340 16.93 -20.79 21.97
C ALA A 340 15.82 -21.37 22.87
N GLU A 341 14.70 -21.81 22.28
CA GLU A 341 13.61 -22.50 22.99
C GLU A 341 13.77 -24.03 23.08
N GLN A 342 14.64 -24.61 22.25
CA GLN A 342 14.98 -26.04 22.27
C GLN A 342 16.10 -26.30 23.27
#